data_AF-A0A3D4I014-F1
#
_entry.id   AF-A0A3D4I014-F1
#
_cell.length_a   1.000
_cell.length_b   1.000
_cell.length_c   1.000
_cell.angle_alpha   90.00
_cell.angle_beta   90.00
_cell.angle_gamma   90.00
#
_symmetry.space_group_name_H-M   'P 1'
#
loop_
_entity.id
_entity.type
_entity.pdbx_description
1 polymer ?
#
loop_
_entity_poly.entity_id
_entity_poly.type
_entity_poly.pdbx_seq_one_letter_code
_entity_poly.pdbx_strand_id
1 'polypeptide(L)'
;MGVAIINEGYTDDVMDAARAAGAMGGTVIHAKGSGTQKAEKFYGVSLVNEKEIVLIVAKASEKADIMRRIIKDAGPGTPVGAVVFSLPVSYAAGLNL
;
A
#
# COMPACT_ATOMS: atom_id res chain seq x y z
N MET A 1 -1.26 10.83 6.13
CA MET A 1 -1.04 9.98 4.94
C MET A 1 -1.22 8.53 5.34
N GLY A 2 -1.94 7.75 4.53
CA GLY A 2 -1.92 6.29 4.59
C GLY A 2 -0.80 5.76 3.69
N VAL A 3 -0.12 4.72 4.15
CA VAL A 3 0.93 4.03 3.40
C VAL A 3 0.56 2.55 3.35
N ALA A 4 0.44 2.00 2.14
CA ALA A 4 0.25 0.57 1.92
C ALA A 4 1.51 -0.01 1.28
N ILE A 5 2.06 -1.08 1.86
CA ILE A 5 3.12 -1.89 1.24
C ILE A 5 2.46 -3.16 0.73
N ILE A 6 2.66 -3.46 -0.55
CA ILE A 6 1.96 -4.54 -1.26
C ILE A 6 2.94 -5.37 -2.08
N ASN A 7 2.53 -6.60 -2.42
CA ASN A 7 3.21 -7.36 -3.46
C ASN A 7 3.11 -6.59 -4.80
N GLU A 8 4.17 -6.63 -5.59
CA GLU A 8 4.18 -5.99 -6.92
C GLU A 8 3.03 -6.49 -7.80
N GLY A 9 2.43 -5.59 -8.58
CA GLY A 9 1.39 -5.91 -9.55
C GLY A 9 -0.05 -5.82 -9.04
N TYR A 10 -0.25 -5.38 -7.78
CA TYR A 10 -1.57 -5.27 -7.14
C TYR A 10 -1.94 -3.82 -6.78
N THR A 11 -1.29 -2.83 -7.41
CA THR A 11 -1.57 -1.41 -7.19
C THR A 11 -3.05 -1.08 -7.42
N ASP A 12 -3.65 -1.59 -8.49
CA ASP A 12 -5.04 -1.29 -8.84
C ASP A 12 -6.02 -1.85 -7.80
N ASP A 13 -5.81 -3.08 -7.31
CA ASP A 13 -6.63 -3.67 -6.25
C ASP A 13 -6.65 -2.81 -4.98
N VAL A 14 -5.49 -2.29 -4.58
CA VAL A 14 -5.38 -1.41 -3.41
C VAL A 14 -6.01 -0.05 -3.66
N MET A 15 -5.79 0.53 -4.84
CA MET A 15 -6.38 1.82 -5.19
C MET A 15 -7.90 1.75 -5.34
N ASP A 16 -8.45 0.64 -5.82
CA ASP A 16 -9.91 0.44 -5.90
C ASP A 16 -10.54 0.27 -4.53
N ALA A 17 -9.92 -0.50 -3.64
CA ALA A 17 -10.33 -0.56 -2.24
C ALA A 17 -10.28 0.84 -1.59
N ALA A 18 -9.20 1.60 -1.80
CA ALA A 18 -9.05 2.94 -1.25
C ALA A 18 -10.09 3.93 -1.81
N ARG A 19 -10.32 3.94 -3.13
CA ARG A 19 -11.29 4.81 -3.81
C ARG A 19 -12.71 4.56 -3.34
N ALA A 20 -13.05 3.29 -3.10
CA ALA A 20 -14.36 2.93 -2.56
C ALA A 20 -14.57 3.41 -1.09
N ALA A 21 -13.55 3.96 -0.45
CA ALA A 21 -13.61 4.64 0.85
C ALA A 21 -13.32 6.15 0.76
N GLY A 22 -13.30 6.72 -0.45
CA GLY A 22 -13.15 8.17 -0.67
C GLY A 22 -11.74 8.64 -1.02
N ALA A 23 -10.76 7.73 -1.18
CA ALA A 23 -9.44 8.15 -1.67
C ALA A 23 -9.52 8.67 -3.11
N MET A 24 -8.88 9.80 -3.39
CA MET A 24 -8.86 10.38 -4.75
C MET A 24 -7.75 9.79 -5.63
N GLY A 25 -6.69 9.30 -5.03
CA GLY A 25 -5.51 8.82 -5.74
C GLY A 25 -4.38 8.44 -4.79
N GLY A 26 -3.28 8.01 -5.38
CA GLY A 26 -2.06 7.68 -4.65
C GLY A 26 -0.85 7.72 -5.58
N THR A 27 0.33 7.76 -4.96
CA THR A 27 1.61 7.66 -5.66
C THR A 27 2.22 6.31 -5.37
N VAL A 28 2.73 5.64 -6.41
CA VAL A 28 3.35 4.32 -6.30
C VAL A 28 4.86 4.44 -6.36
N ILE A 29 5.55 3.77 -5.44
CA ILE A 29 7.00 3.65 -5.39
C ILE A 29 7.37 2.17 -5.46
N HIS A 30 8.17 1.79 -6.45
CA HIS A 30 8.74 0.44 -6.53
C HIS A 30 9.77 0.26 -5.43
N ALA A 31 9.70 -0.87 -4.73
CA ALA A 31 10.51 -1.16 -3.55
C ALA A 31 10.89 -2.63 -3.49
N LYS A 32 11.83 -2.97 -2.61
CA LYS A 32 12.23 -4.36 -2.34
C LYS A 32 11.94 -4.69 -0.89
N GLY A 33 11.21 -5.77 -0.68
CA GLY A 33 10.93 -6.32 0.64
C GLY A 33 12.08 -7.19 1.15
N SER A 34 12.37 -7.09 2.44
CA SER A 34 13.31 -7.96 3.16
C SER A 34 12.61 -8.93 4.13
N GLY A 35 11.28 -9.02 4.07
CA GLY A 35 10.44 -9.79 5.00
C GLY A 35 10.74 -11.29 5.02
N THR A 36 10.39 -11.94 6.13
CA THR A 36 10.77 -13.30 6.54
C THR A 36 10.19 -14.46 5.72
N GLN A 37 9.51 -14.20 4.59
CA GLN A 37 9.43 -15.25 3.59
C GLN A 37 10.86 -15.43 3.11
N LYS A 38 11.51 -16.50 3.60
CA LYS A 38 12.82 -17.00 3.17
C LYS A 38 13.05 -16.47 1.78
N ALA A 39 14.04 -15.60 1.58
CA ALA A 39 14.49 -15.28 0.24
C ALA A 39 14.76 -16.64 -0.41
N GLU A 40 13.80 -17.13 -1.19
CA GLU A 40 13.82 -18.50 -1.66
C GLU A 40 14.98 -18.50 -2.62
N LYS A 41 16.08 -19.10 -2.19
CA LYS A 41 17.25 -19.28 -3.02
C LYS A 41 16.88 -20.33 -4.06
N PHE A 42 16.21 -19.92 -5.13
CA PHE A 42 16.07 -20.75 -6.31
C PHE A 42 17.42 -20.76 -7.03
N TYR A 43 18.09 -21.91 -7.08
CA TYR A 43 19.35 -22.11 -7.79
C TYR A 43 20.51 -21.17 -7.39
N GLY A 44 20.59 -20.77 -6.11
CA GLY A 44 21.69 -19.92 -5.61
C GLY A 44 21.55 -18.43 -5.94
N VAL A 45 20.46 -18.01 -6.60
CA VAL A 45 20.12 -16.61 -6.84
C VAL A 45 19.12 -16.16 -5.77
N SER A 46 19.35 -15.00 -5.16
CA SER A 46 18.37 -14.39 -4.26
C SER A 46 17.18 -13.91 -5.10
N LEU A 47 16.01 -14.52 -4.91
CA LEU A 47 14.77 -13.97 -5.49
C LEU A 47 14.55 -12.58 -4.89
N VAL A 48 14.49 -11.56 -5.76
CA VAL A 48 14.14 -10.22 -5.30
C VAL A 48 12.66 -10.22 -4.97
N ASN A 49 12.35 -9.91 -3.72
CA ASN A 49 10.97 -9.75 -3.29
C ASN A 49 10.52 -8.33 -3.64
N GLU A 50 10.13 -8.12 -4.90
CA GLU A 50 9.64 -6.83 -5.37
C GLU A 50 8.32 -6.49 -4.67
N LYS A 51 8.19 -5.22 -4.30
CA LYS A 51 7.06 -4.64 -3.57
C LYS A 51 6.70 -3.32 -4.22
N GLU A 52 5.48 -2.89 -3.98
CA GLU A 52 5.06 -1.53 -4.28
C GLU A 52 4.65 -0.84 -2.97
N ILE A 53 4.98 0.44 -2.85
CA ILE A 53 4.52 1.31 -1.77
C ILE A 53 3.54 2.30 -2.37
N VAL A 54 2.28 2.22 -1.93
CA VAL A 54 1.23 3.14 -2.33
C VAL A 54 1.04 4.20 -1.24
N LEU A 55 1.34 5.45 -1.59
CA LEU A 55 1.19 6.61 -0.72
C LEU A 55 -0.15 7.28 -1.01
N ILE A 56 -1.02 7.37 -0.01
CA ILE A 56 -2.36 7.95 -0.14
C ILE A 56 -2.48 9.14 0.80
N VAL A 57 -2.66 10.32 0.24
CA VAL A 57 -2.97 11.54 1.00
C VAL A 57 -4.48 11.80 0.94
N ALA A 58 -5.09 11.94 2.11
CA ALA A 58 -6.53 12.11 2.28
C ALA A 58 -6.81 12.99 3.50
N LYS A 59 -8.06 13.46 3.66
CA LYS A 59 -8.48 14.22 4.84
C LYS A 59 -8.34 13.34 6.09
N ALA A 60 -8.07 13.98 7.23
CA ALA A 60 -7.91 13.26 8.49
C ALA A 60 -9.15 12.43 8.86
N SER A 61 -10.34 12.91 8.49
CA SER A 61 -11.62 12.23 8.68
C SER A 61 -11.78 10.94 7.85
N GLU A 62 -11.18 10.87 6.67
CA GLU A 62 -11.33 9.73 5.73
C GLU A 62 -10.25 8.67 5.92
N LYS A 63 -9.08 9.07 6.45
CA LYS A 63 -7.89 8.23 6.59
C LYS A 63 -8.19 6.85 7.21
N ALA A 64 -8.95 6.83 8.30
CA ALA A 64 -9.22 5.60 9.04
C ALA A 64 -10.03 4.60 8.19
N ASP A 65 -11.02 5.08 7.45
CA ASP A 65 -11.90 4.23 6.65
C ASP A 65 -11.20 3.73 5.39
N ILE A 66 -10.36 4.56 4.76
CA ILE A 66 -9.47 4.15 3.67
C ILE A 66 -8.57 2.99 4.13
N MET A 67 -7.88 3.14 5.28
CA MET A 67 -7.00 2.09 5.80
C MET A 67 -7.76 0.80 6.13
N ARG A 68 -8.94 0.91 6.75
CA ARG A 68 -9.78 -0.26 7.06
C ARG A 68 -10.23 -0.98 5.80
N ARG A 69 -10.62 -0.23 4.76
CA ARG A 69 -11.09 -0.80 3.50
C ARG A 69 -9.98 -1.54 2.76
N ILE A 70 -8.78 -0.98 2.71
CA ILE A 70 -7.60 -1.65 2.12
C ILE A 70 -7.30 -2.95 2.88
N ILE A 71 -7.28 -2.94 4.20
CA ILE A 71 -7.01 -4.17 4.98
C ILE A 71 -8.10 -5.24 4.78
N LYS A 72 -9.36 -4.82 4.65
CA LYS A 72 -10.48 -5.74 4.42
C LYS A 72 -10.38 -6.44 3.07
N ASP A 73 -10.08 -5.70 2.01
CA ASP A 73 -10.17 -6.19 0.63
C ASP A 73 -8.83 -6.72 0.10
N ALA A 74 -7.71 -6.20 0.62
CA ALA A 74 -6.36 -6.45 0.12
C ALA A 74 -5.34 -6.81 1.22
N GLY A 75 -5.78 -7.14 2.43
CA GLY A 75 -4.90 -7.39 3.57
C GLY A 75 -3.95 -8.60 3.44
N PRO A 76 -3.20 -8.94 4.50
CA PRO A 76 -2.12 -9.94 4.46
C PRO A 76 -2.56 -11.37 4.07
N GLY A 77 -3.85 -11.71 4.21
CA GLY A 77 -4.40 -13.00 3.82
C GLY A 77 -4.78 -13.11 2.33
N THR A 78 -4.55 -12.06 1.55
CA THR A 78 -4.86 -12.00 0.12
C THR A 78 -3.57 -12.08 -0.71
N PRO A 79 -3.65 -12.36 -2.03
CA PRO A 79 -2.49 -12.27 -2.93
C PRO A 79 -1.82 -10.90 -2.94
N VAL A 80 -2.55 -9.83 -2.62
CA VAL A 80 -2.02 -8.47 -2.50
C VAL A 80 -1.06 -8.33 -1.31
N GLY A 81 -1.39 -8.99 -0.20
CA GLY A 81 -0.55 -9.01 1.00
C GLY A 81 -0.36 -7.65 1.67
N ALA A 82 -1.34 -6.75 1.58
CA ALA A 82 -1.17 -5.36 1.99
C ALA A 82 -0.90 -5.22 3.49
N VAL A 83 0.15 -4.47 3.82
CA VAL A 83 0.40 -3.95 5.17
C VAL A 83 0.20 -2.44 5.14
N VAL A 84 -0.67 -1.93 6.01
CA VAL A 84 -1.06 -0.51 6.00
C VAL A 84 -0.70 0.16 7.32
N PHE A 85 -0.04 1.31 7.25
CA PHE A 85 0.24 2.17 8.40
C PHE A 85 0.02 3.63 8.04
N SER A 86 0.07 4.53 9.03
CA SER A 86 -0.11 5.96 8.77
C SER A 86 1.08 6.78 9.25
N LEU A 87 1.42 7.80 8.47
CA LEU A 87 2.40 8.81 8.83
C LEU A 87 1.69 10.18 8.99
N PRO A 88 2.09 10.99 9.98
CA PRO A 88 1.57 12.34 10.12
C PRO A 88 2.01 13.19 8.92
N VAL A 89 1.10 14.04 8.44
CA VAL A 89 1.39 15.05 7.42
C VAL A 89 1.04 16.40 8.01
N SER A 90 2.05 17.23 8.25
CA SER A 90 1.86 18.56 8.86
C SER A 90 1.33 19.58 7.87
N TYR A 91 1.62 19.42 6.57
CA TYR A 91 1.19 20.32 5.51
C TYR A 91 1.14 19.59 4.17
N ALA A 92 0.13 19.90 3.36
CA ALA A 92 0.01 19.45 1.97
C ALA A 92 -0.54 20.59 1.11
N ALA A 93 -0.01 20.75 -0.10
CA ALA A 93 -0.45 21.76 -1.06
C ALA A 93 -0.77 21.09 -2.41
N GLY A 94 -1.60 21.74 -3.22
CA GLY A 94 -1.97 21.24 -4.56
C GLY A 94 -2.92 20.05 -4.56
N LEU A 95 -3.54 19.72 -3.42
CA LEU A 95 -4.60 18.73 -3.35
C LEU A 95 -5.95 19.41 -3.55
N ASN A 96 -6.71 18.99 -4.56
CA ASN A 96 -8.12 19.36 -4.71
C ASN A 96 -8.97 18.31 -3.98
N LEU A 97 -9.14 18.46 -2.66
CA LEU A 97 -9.88 17.53 -1.78
C LEU A 97 -11.34 17.93 -1.54
#